data_AF-A0A3M2ZVE7-F1
#
_entry.id   AF-A0A3M2ZVE7-F1
#
_cell.length_a   1.000
_cell.length_b   1.000
_cell.length_c   1.000
_cell.angle_alpha   90.00
_cell.angle_beta   90.00
_cell.angle_gamma   90.00
#
_symmetry.space_group_name_H-M   'P 1'
#
loop_
_entity.id
_entity.type
_entity.pdbx_description
1 polymer ?
#
loop_
_entity_poly.entity_id
_entity_poly.type
_entity_poly.pdbx_seq_one_letter_code
_entity_poly.pdbx_strand_id
1 'polypeptide(L)'
;KMKAHLEAMNIRSAMDLAKADARTLRTRFSVVIEKTARELAGTSCLEMSEADPPKQEICSSRMFGQRLTAIEPIKEAVATYTQRAAEKLRAQNSLCKKMRVSIRTGMFNPDEPKYANGAMIELPYPTNDVRLMTKGATEAVNRLFRPGYKYSKAEVLLLDLRQPGEFTDDLFAASQPAAAEKVMGVLDEINARWGRGTLRTGSVPTNPEWAMRRDMMSQSYTTRLDQLWTVRSE
;
A
#
# COMPACT_ATOMS: atom_id res chain seq x y z
N LYS A 1 -9.59 8.51 19.45
CA LYS A 1 -9.04 9.71 20.13
C LYS A 1 -9.89 10.95 19.85
N MET A 2 -10.11 11.34 18.58
CA MET A 2 -10.92 12.53 18.23
C MET A 2 -12.37 12.50 18.76
N LYS A 3 -13.07 11.37 18.61
CA LYS A 3 -14.45 11.18 19.12
C LYS A 3 -14.59 11.56 20.60
N ALA A 4 -13.71 11.03 21.45
CA ALA A 4 -13.71 11.33 22.88
C ALA A 4 -13.45 12.82 23.20
N HIS A 5 -12.66 13.53 22.38
CA HIS A 5 -12.38 14.95 22.59
C HIS A 5 -13.57 15.83 22.17
N LEU A 6 -14.28 15.46 21.10
CA LEU A 6 -15.51 16.12 20.67
C LEU A 6 -16.65 15.87 21.67
N GLU A 7 -16.79 14.64 22.15
CA GLU A 7 -17.76 14.29 23.18
C GLU A 7 -17.53 15.06 24.49
N ALA A 8 -16.26 15.30 24.87
CA ALA A 8 -15.92 16.14 26.02
C ALA A 8 -16.30 17.63 25.84
N MET A 9 -16.52 18.07 24.59
CA MET A 9 -17.06 19.40 24.26
C MET A 9 -18.57 19.38 24.00
N ASN A 10 -19.26 18.29 24.36
CA ASN A 10 -20.68 18.04 24.06
C ASN A 10 -21.03 18.02 22.56
N ILE A 11 -20.05 17.77 21.68
CA ILE A 11 -20.28 17.60 20.25
C ILE A 11 -20.49 16.11 19.96
N ARG A 12 -21.74 15.69 19.77
CA ARG A 12 -22.11 14.27 19.56
C ARG A 12 -22.68 14.00 18.17
N SER A 13 -23.16 15.03 17.49
CA SER A 13 -23.73 14.96 16.15
C SER A 13 -23.04 15.93 15.19
N ALA A 14 -23.24 15.72 13.88
CA ALA A 14 -22.80 16.65 12.85
C ALA A 14 -23.44 18.05 13.02
N MET A 15 -24.68 18.11 13.51
CA MET A 15 -25.37 19.36 13.80
C MET A 15 -24.72 20.13 14.97
N ASP A 16 -24.26 19.43 16.01
CA ASP A 16 -23.53 20.06 17.12
C ASP A 16 -22.19 20.62 16.63
N LEU A 17 -21.53 19.91 15.71
CA LEU A 17 -20.29 20.38 15.10
C LEU A 17 -20.50 21.62 14.23
N ALA A 18 -21.60 21.68 13.47
CA ALA A 18 -21.97 22.84 12.65
C ALA A 18 -22.26 24.10 13.48
N LYS A 19 -22.78 23.92 14.71
CA LYS A 19 -23.11 25.01 15.64
C LYS A 19 -21.95 25.42 16.56
N ALA A 20 -20.88 24.62 16.60
CA ALA A 20 -19.74 24.89 17.47
C ALA A 20 -18.91 26.08 16.95
N ASP A 21 -18.31 26.84 17.87
CA ASP A 21 -17.49 28.00 17.50
C ASP A 21 -16.24 27.58 16.70
N ALA A 22 -16.19 28.02 15.44
CA ALA A 22 -15.16 27.68 14.48
C ALA A 22 -13.75 28.10 14.95
N ARG A 23 -13.63 29.23 15.68
CA ARG A 23 -12.35 29.71 16.20
C ARG A 23 -11.82 28.80 17.31
N THR A 24 -12.71 28.34 18.20
CA THR A 24 -12.39 27.37 19.24
C THR A 24 -11.98 26.02 18.63
N LEU A 25 -12.68 25.56 17.59
CA LEU A 25 -12.33 24.32 16.87
C LEU A 25 -10.95 24.40 16.21
N ARG A 26 -10.61 25.52 15.59
CA ARG A 26 -9.28 25.77 15.01
C ARG A 26 -8.18 25.67 16.07
N THR A 27 -8.40 26.33 17.21
CA THR A 27 -7.40 26.46 18.27
C THR A 27 -7.18 25.14 19.01
N ARG A 28 -8.24 24.36 19.27
CA ARG A 28 -8.15 23.09 20.00
C ARG A 28 -7.80 21.89 19.14
N PHE A 29 -8.12 21.94 17.85
CA PHE A 29 -7.94 20.80 16.95
C PHE A 29 -7.09 21.16 15.73
N SER A 30 -7.72 21.65 14.67
CA SER A 30 -7.05 21.96 13.41
C SER A 30 -7.91 22.82 12.50
N VAL A 31 -7.28 23.45 11.50
CA VAL A 31 -7.96 24.16 10.42
C VAL A 31 -8.91 23.26 9.63
N VAL A 32 -8.63 21.95 9.55
CA VAL A 32 -9.49 20.99 8.85
C VAL A 32 -10.85 20.89 9.54
N ILE A 33 -10.88 20.75 10.87
CA ILE A 33 -12.13 20.65 11.63
C ILE A 33 -12.93 21.96 11.61
N GLU A 34 -12.24 23.11 11.66
CA GLU A 34 -12.84 24.43 11.43
C GLU A 34 -13.55 24.50 10.07
N LYS A 35 -12.85 24.10 8.99
CA LYS A 35 -13.42 24.08 7.64
C LYS A 35 -14.60 23.11 7.53
N THR A 36 -14.51 21.91 8.12
CA THR A 36 -15.63 20.95 8.14
C THR A 36 -16.85 21.50 8.87
N ALA A 37 -16.68 22.18 10.01
CA ALA A 37 -17.78 22.80 10.74
C ALA A 37 -18.44 23.92 9.93
N ARG A 38 -17.65 24.77 9.26
CA ARG A 38 -18.16 25.82 8.37
C ARG A 38 -18.88 25.26 7.14
N GLU A 39 -18.38 24.19 6.54
CA GLU A 39 -19.04 23.49 5.42
C GLU A 39 -20.40 22.94 5.84
N LEU A 40 -20.47 22.29 7.01
CA LEU A 40 -21.74 21.80 7.57
C LEU A 40 -22.71 22.94 7.93
N ALA A 41 -22.19 24.14 8.23
CA ALA A 41 -22.97 25.35 8.43
C ALA A 41 -23.33 26.07 7.11
N GLY A 42 -23.00 25.50 5.95
CA GLY A 42 -23.34 26.02 4.63
C GLY A 42 -22.33 27.00 4.02
N THR A 43 -21.16 27.19 4.64
CA THR A 43 -20.07 27.99 4.06
C THR A 43 -19.09 27.08 3.34
N SER A 44 -19.07 27.15 2.01
CA SER A 44 -18.12 26.36 1.21
C SER A 44 -16.68 26.78 1.53
N CYS A 45 -15.93 25.86 2.12
CA CYS A 45 -14.56 25.99 2.58
C CYS A 45 -13.64 24.93 1.97
N LEU A 46 -14.22 23.86 1.42
CA LEU A 46 -13.54 22.76 0.76
C LEU A 46 -13.95 22.78 -0.72
N GLU A 47 -13.01 23.16 -1.58
CA GLU A 47 -13.22 23.04 -3.02
C GLU A 47 -13.31 21.55 -3.40
N MET A 48 -14.12 21.22 -4.41
CA MET A 48 -14.04 19.90 -5.03
C MET A 48 -12.62 19.77 -5.59
N SER A 49 -11.83 18.90 -4.96
CA SER A 49 -10.43 18.72 -5.32
C SER A 49 -10.30 18.46 -6.82
N GLU A 50 -9.39 19.18 -7.47
CA GLU A 50 -8.83 18.75 -8.75
C GLU A 50 -8.15 17.39 -8.58
N ALA A 51 -7.82 16.74 -9.71
CA ALA A 51 -7.19 15.43 -9.71
C ALA A 51 -6.04 15.36 -8.69
N ASP A 52 -6.08 14.34 -7.81
CA ASP A 52 -5.08 14.16 -6.76
C ASP A 52 -3.66 14.28 -7.37
N PRO A 53 -2.75 15.06 -6.75
CA PRO A 53 -1.40 15.16 -7.25
C PRO A 53 -0.75 13.76 -7.29
N PRO A 54 0.20 13.53 -8.21
CA PRO A 54 0.92 12.26 -8.28
C PRO A 54 1.48 11.89 -6.90
N LYS A 55 1.32 10.62 -6.51
CA LYS A 55 1.79 10.15 -5.21
C LYS A 55 3.30 10.33 -5.13
N GLN A 56 3.77 10.88 -4.02
CA GLN A 56 5.20 11.01 -3.72
C GLN A 56 5.81 9.69 -3.24
N GLU A 57 4.98 8.80 -2.70
CA GLU A 57 5.40 7.47 -2.23
C GLU A 57 4.32 6.43 -2.55
N ILE A 58 4.73 5.21 -2.89
CA ILE A 58 3.80 4.10 -3.13
C ILE A 58 4.09 2.98 -2.14
N CYS A 59 3.14 2.77 -1.22
CA CYS A 59 3.22 1.70 -0.24
C CYS A 59 2.36 0.49 -0.65
N SER A 60 2.94 -0.70 -0.45
CA SER A 60 2.26 -1.99 -0.49
C SER A 60 2.64 -2.77 0.77
N SER A 61 1.72 -2.82 1.73
CA SER A 61 1.95 -3.52 3.00
C SER A 61 0.73 -4.32 3.41
N ARG A 62 0.97 -5.50 3.98
CA ARG A 62 -0.09 -6.39 4.50
C ARG A 62 0.43 -7.17 5.70
N MET A 63 -0.47 -7.44 6.64
CA MET A 63 -0.22 -8.44 7.68
C MET A 63 -0.43 -9.83 7.10
N PHE A 64 0.37 -10.78 7.55
CA PHE A 64 0.25 -12.19 7.18
C PHE A 64 -0.94 -12.82 7.91
N GLY A 65 -1.64 -13.73 7.23
CA GLY A 65 -2.74 -14.49 7.84
C GLY A 65 -2.28 -15.41 8.98
N GLN A 66 -1.03 -15.86 8.90
CA GLN A 66 -0.34 -16.67 9.89
C GLN A 66 1.04 -16.10 10.19
N ARG A 67 1.61 -16.46 11.34
CA ARG A 67 2.96 -16.04 11.71
C ARG A 67 3.98 -16.81 10.90
N LEU A 68 4.87 -16.09 10.22
CA LEU A 68 5.91 -16.68 9.38
C LEU A 68 7.21 -16.77 10.15
N THR A 69 7.80 -17.96 10.16
CA THR A 69 9.09 -18.25 10.80
C THR A 69 10.17 -18.59 9.79
N ALA A 70 9.80 -19.02 8.59
CA ALA A 70 10.71 -19.31 7.48
C ALA A 70 10.88 -18.09 6.57
N ILE A 71 12.04 -17.99 5.94
CA ILE A 71 12.40 -16.87 5.05
C ILE A 71 11.67 -16.92 3.70
N GLU A 72 11.46 -18.11 3.13
CA GLU A 72 10.90 -18.25 1.77
C GLU A 72 9.47 -17.68 1.65
N PRO A 73 8.52 -17.97 2.56
CA PRO A 73 7.22 -17.31 2.56
C PRO A 73 7.29 -15.78 2.67
N ILE A 74 8.30 -15.25 3.36
CA ILE A 74 8.49 -13.80 3.50
C ILE A 74 9.01 -13.21 2.18
N LYS A 75 9.93 -13.89 1.49
CA LYS A 75 10.41 -13.49 0.16
C LYS A 75 9.29 -13.47 -0.86
N GLU A 76 8.46 -14.52 -0.89
CA GLU A 76 7.26 -14.60 -1.74
C GLU A 76 6.31 -13.43 -1.49
N ALA A 77 6.08 -13.11 -0.21
CA ALA A 77 5.20 -12.00 0.16
C ALA A 77 5.77 -10.65 -0.27
N VAL A 78 7.05 -10.42 -0.04
CA VAL A 78 7.74 -9.19 -0.47
C VAL A 78 7.73 -9.08 -1.99
N ALA A 79 8.03 -10.15 -2.73
CA ALA A 79 7.94 -10.17 -4.20
C ALA A 79 6.51 -9.82 -4.68
N THR A 80 5.49 -10.39 -4.03
CA THR A 80 4.09 -10.07 -4.33
C THR A 80 3.79 -8.60 -4.08
N TYR A 81 4.27 -8.04 -2.97
CA TYR A 81 4.02 -6.64 -2.63
C TYR A 81 4.77 -5.68 -3.54
N THR A 82 5.99 -6.03 -3.95
CA THR A 82 6.77 -5.33 -4.97
C THR A 82 6.05 -5.32 -6.31
N GLN A 83 5.52 -6.46 -6.77
CA GLN A 83 4.74 -6.51 -8.01
C GLN A 83 3.52 -5.57 -7.94
N ARG A 84 2.77 -5.59 -6.84
CA ARG A 84 1.62 -4.70 -6.66
C ARG A 84 2.00 -3.23 -6.54
N ALA A 85 3.15 -2.91 -5.94
CA ALA A 85 3.64 -1.55 -5.86
C ALA A 85 4.09 -1.05 -7.24
N ALA A 86 4.77 -1.90 -8.01
CA ALA A 86 5.21 -1.59 -9.37
C ALA A 86 4.02 -1.42 -10.35
N GLU A 87 2.96 -2.23 -10.23
CA GLU A 87 1.70 -2.03 -10.98
C GLU A 87 1.14 -0.61 -10.74
N LYS A 88 1.08 -0.16 -9.48
CA LYS A 88 0.61 1.19 -9.14
C LYS A 88 1.56 2.28 -9.66
N LEU A 89 2.86 2.03 -9.60
CA LEU A 89 3.89 2.95 -10.09
C LEU A 89 3.74 3.19 -11.59
N ARG A 90 3.54 2.12 -12.37
CA ARG A 90 3.32 2.19 -13.82
C ARG A 90 1.98 2.82 -14.18
N ALA A 91 0.92 2.56 -13.41
CA ALA A 91 -0.36 3.25 -13.57
C ALA A 91 -0.26 4.77 -13.36
N GLN A 92 0.70 5.24 -12.57
CA GLN A 92 1.03 6.66 -12.39
C GLN A 92 2.08 7.17 -13.40
N ASN A 93 2.47 6.34 -14.37
CA ASN A 93 3.55 6.61 -15.32
C ASN A 93 4.86 7.09 -14.65
N SER A 94 5.15 6.58 -13.45
CA SER A 94 6.31 7.02 -12.66
C SER A 94 7.43 5.97 -12.66
N LEU A 95 8.63 6.40 -12.30
CA LEU A 95 9.80 5.56 -12.04
C LEU A 95 10.21 5.68 -10.57
N CYS A 96 10.86 4.66 -10.04
CA CYS A 96 11.31 4.60 -8.65
C CYS A 96 12.83 4.47 -8.60
N LYS A 97 13.52 5.31 -7.83
CA LYS A 97 14.97 5.19 -7.61
C LYS A 97 15.32 4.50 -6.29
N LYS A 98 14.49 4.66 -5.25
CA LYS A 98 14.74 4.11 -3.91
C LYS A 98 13.56 3.28 -3.43
N MET A 99 13.83 2.15 -2.79
CA MET A 99 12.80 1.30 -2.22
C MET A 99 13.19 0.88 -0.82
N ARG A 100 12.22 0.93 0.10
CA ARG A 100 12.37 0.40 1.45
C ARG A 100 11.58 -0.90 1.58
N VAL A 101 12.25 -1.96 1.99
CA VAL A 101 11.61 -3.22 2.41
C VAL A 101 11.68 -3.31 3.92
N SER A 102 10.56 -3.61 4.58
CA SER A 102 10.50 -3.74 6.03
C SER A 102 9.73 -4.98 6.45
N ILE A 103 10.20 -5.65 7.50
CA ILE A 103 9.53 -6.81 8.12
C ILE A 103 9.43 -6.60 9.62
N ARG A 104 8.34 -7.09 10.23
CA ARG A 104 8.12 -6.96 11.67
C ARG A 104 7.33 -8.11 12.28
N THR A 105 7.57 -8.37 13.56
CA THR A 105 6.75 -9.24 14.41
C THR A 105 5.54 -8.47 14.96
N GLY A 106 4.65 -9.17 15.65
CA GLY A 106 3.45 -8.57 16.23
C GLY A 106 3.82 -7.72 17.44
N MET A 107 3.62 -6.40 17.35
CA MET A 107 4.04 -5.46 18.40
C MET A 107 3.20 -5.51 19.68
N PHE A 108 2.01 -6.11 19.59
CA PHE A 108 1.00 -6.11 20.66
C PHE A 108 0.94 -7.42 21.44
N ASN A 109 1.73 -8.45 21.08
CA ASN A 109 1.78 -9.69 21.84
C ASN A 109 2.91 -9.59 22.90
N PRO A 110 2.62 -9.67 24.21
CA PRO A 110 3.64 -9.58 25.26
C PRO A 110 4.61 -10.78 25.25
N ASP A 111 4.12 -11.95 24.85
CA ASP A 111 4.84 -13.23 24.97
C ASP A 111 5.76 -13.54 23.77
N GLU A 112 5.75 -12.68 22.74
CA GLU A 112 6.57 -12.86 21.54
C GLU A 112 7.75 -11.89 21.52
N PRO A 113 8.94 -12.34 21.09
CA PRO A 113 10.08 -11.46 20.91
C PRO A 113 9.77 -10.40 19.83
N LYS A 114 9.99 -9.14 20.19
CA LYS A 114 9.69 -8.00 19.33
C LYS A 114 10.85 -7.73 18.39
N TYR A 115 10.54 -7.62 17.11
CA TYR A 115 11.51 -7.27 16.08
C TYR A 115 10.82 -6.49 14.97
N ALA A 116 11.42 -5.37 14.59
CA ALA A 116 11.09 -4.65 13.37
C ALA A 116 12.38 -4.12 12.79
N ASN A 117 12.55 -4.32 11.49
CA ASN A 117 13.67 -3.76 10.77
C ASN A 117 13.27 -3.47 9.32
N GLY A 118 13.99 -2.55 8.69
CA GLY A 118 13.82 -2.25 7.28
C GLY A 118 15.14 -1.88 6.64
N ALA A 119 15.29 -2.26 5.39
CA ALA A 119 16.46 -1.98 4.58
C ALA A 119 16.07 -1.02 3.45
N MET A 120 16.92 -0.01 3.24
CA MET A 120 16.84 0.86 2.08
C MET A 120 17.63 0.23 0.94
N ILE A 121 17.04 0.24 -0.25
CA ILE A 121 17.61 -0.29 -1.48
C ILE A 121 17.61 0.85 -2.49
N GLU A 122 18.78 1.17 -3.00
CA GLU A 122 18.92 2.09 -4.12
C GLU A 122 19.04 1.29 -5.41
N LEU A 123 18.18 1.60 -6.37
CA LEU A 123 18.17 0.94 -7.67
C LEU A 123 19.26 1.56 -8.56
N PRO A 124 19.87 0.79 -9.48
CA PRO A 124 20.95 1.28 -10.33
C PRO A 124 20.54 2.52 -11.12
N TYR A 125 19.26 2.61 -11.50
CA TYR A 125 18.63 3.75 -12.16
C TYR A 125 17.15 3.84 -11.78
N PRO A 126 16.49 4.98 -11.98
CA PRO A 126 15.04 5.08 -11.83
C PRO A 126 14.36 4.05 -12.74
N THR A 127 13.59 3.13 -12.15
CA THR A 127 13.01 2.00 -12.88
C THR A 127 11.59 1.68 -12.42
N ASN A 128 10.82 1.10 -13.32
CA ASN A 128 9.53 0.48 -13.04
C ASN A 128 9.52 -1.03 -13.40
N ASP A 129 10.70 -1.60 -13.70
CA ASP A 129 10.86 -3.02 -14.02
C ASP A 129 10.73 -3.87 -12.75
N VAL A 130 9.62 -4.59 -12.67
CA VAL A 130 9.30 -5.45 -11.53
C VAL A 130 10.37 -6.52 -11.28
N ARG A 131 11.10 -6.97 -12.31
CA ARG A 131 12.12 -8.03 -12.17
C ARG A 131 13.32 -7.51 -11.40
N LEU A 132 13.79 -6.30 -11.73
CA LEU A 132 14.91 -5.65 -11.05
C LEU A 132 14.52 -5.28 -9.61
N MET A 133 13.33 -4.70 -9.44
CA MET A 133 12.80 -4.37 -8.12
C MET A 133 12.63 -5.61 -7.23
N THR A 134 12.11 -6.71 -7.77
CA THR A 134 11.91 -7.95 -7.01
C THR A 134 13.24 -8.58 -6.57
N LYS A 135 14.27 -8.56 -7.43
CA LYS A 135 15.63 -8.98 -7.05
C LYS A 135 16.16 -8.17 -5.87
N GLY A 136 16.08 -6.84 -5.94
CA GLY A 136 16.53 -5.98 -4.83
C GLY A 136 15.73 -6.22 -3.54
N ALA A 137 14.41 -6.41 -3.67
CA ALA A 137 13.53 -6.62 -2.52
C ALA A 137 13.79 -7.96 -1.81
N THR A 138 13.95 -9.04 -2.57
CA THR A 138 14.24 -10.37 -2.02
C THR A 138 15.62 -10.46 -1.38
N GLU A 139 16.62 -9.78 -1.96
CA GLU A 139 17.94 -9.66 -1.35
C GLU A 139 17.91 -8.87 -0.03
N ALA A 140 17.08 -7.82 0.06
CA ALA A 140 16.89 -7.12 1.33
C ALA A 140 16.27 -8.02 2.41
N VAL A 141 15.36 -8.93 2.04
CA VAL A 141 14.79 -9.91 2.99
C VAL A 141 15.88 -10.82 3.56
N ASN A 142 16.87 -11.24 2.77
CA ASN A 142 18.01 -12.03 3.27
C ASN A 142 18.76 -11.32 4.41
N ARG A 143 18.87 -9.99 4.34
CA ARG A 143 19.57 -9.17 5.34
C ARG A 143 18.72 -8.86 6.58
N LEU A 144 17.41 -8.77 6.38
CA LEU A 144 16.45 -8.42 7.44
C LEU A 144 15.97 -9.62 8.24
N PHE A 145 15.92 -10.79 7.63
CA PHE A 145 15.41 -11.99 8.28
C PHE A 145 16.35 -12.45 9.40
N ARG A 146 15.74 -12.79 10.54
CA ARG A 146 16.41 -13.37 11.70
C ARG A 146 15.65 -14.64 12.11
N PRO A 147 16.34 -15.79 12.18
CA PRO A 147 15.75 -17.00 12.76
C PRO A 147 15.24 -16.75 14.19
N GLY A 148 14.22 -17.51 14.59
CA GLY A 148 13.64 -17.43 15.95
C GLY A 148 12.54 -16.37 16.14
N TYR A 149 12.27 -15.54 15.13
CA TYR A 149 11.18 -14.55 15.18
C TYR A 149 9.94 -15.00 14.41
N LYS A 150 8.76 -14.61 14.93
CA LYS A 150 7.45 -14.86 14.34
C LYS A 150 6.94 -13.62 13.62
N TYR A 151 7.30 -13.48 12.35
CA TYR A 151 6.95 -12.32 11.54
C TYR A 151 5.44 -12.25 11.28
N SER A 152 4.90 -11.03 11.29
CA SER A 152 3.47 -10.76 11.18
C SER A 152 3.10 -9.80 10.06
N LYS A 153 4.08 -9.04 9.55
CA LYS A 153 3.86 -8.06 8.48
C LYS A 153 5.13 -7.90 7.66
N ALA A 154 4.96 -7.75 6.35
CA ALA A 154 5.94 -7.17 5.45
C ALA A 154 5.39 -5.93 4.75
N GLU A 155 6.30 -5.07 4.32
CA GLU A 155 6.02 -3.80 3.69
C GLU A 155 7.08 -3.48 2.63
N VAL A 156 6.59 -3.02 1.47
CA VAL A 156 7.40 -2.46 0.40
C VAL A 156 6.93 -1.03 0.18
N LEU A 157 7.86 -0.09 0.29
CA LEU A 157 7.62 1.33 0.09
C LEU A 157 8.53 1.83 -1.03
N LEU A 158 7.93 2.36 -2.09
CA LEU A 158 8.63 3.00 -3.20
C LEU A 158 8.77 4.48 -2.90
N LEU A 159 9.99 4.98 -3.05
CA LEU A 159 10.44 6.32 -2.68
C LEU A 159 11.22 6.93 -3.84
N ASP A 160 11.40 8.25 -3.80
CA ASP A 160 12.10 9.00 -4.86
C ASP A 160 11.46 8.67 -6.22
N LEU A 161 10.14 8.95 -6.28
CA LEU A 161 9.33 8.75 -7.46
C LEU A 161 9.55 9.91 -8.41
N ARG A 162 9.87 9.59 -9.66
CA ARG A 162 10.22 10.58 -10.70
C ARG A 162 9.39 10.34 -11.95
N GLN A 163 9.03 11.40 -12.67
CA GLN A 163 8.45 11.21 -14.00
C GLN A 163 9.56 10.88 -15.02
N PRO A 164 9.22 10.13 -16.08
CA PRO A 164 10.09 9.99 -17.24
C PRO A 164 10.50 11.37 -17.77
N GLY A 165 11.82 11.61 -17.90
CA GLY A 165 12.36 12.88 -18.39
C GLY A 165 12.60 13.98 -17.35
N GLU A 166 12.16 13.81 -16.10
CA GLU A 166 12.44 14.77 -14.99
C GLU A 166 13.83 14.59 -14.36
N PHE A 167 14.59 13.59 -14.79
CA PHE A 167 15.94 13.35 -14.32
C PHE A 167 16.90 13.37 -15.50
N THR A 168 17.97 14.13 -15.35
CA THR A 168 19.10 14.09 -16.27
C THR A 168 20.02 12.97 -15.84
N ASP A 169 20.05 11.91 -16.63
CA ASP A 169 21.09 10.90 -16.49
C ASP A 169 22.44 11.47 -16.94
N ASP A 170 23.51 11.08 -16.26
CA ASP A 170 24.87 11.28 -16.79
C ASP A 170 24.99 10.56 -18.14
N LEU A 171 25.82 11.05 -19.06
CA LEU A 171 26.00 10.46 -20.40
C LEU A 171 26.39 8.97 -20.34
N PHE A 172 27.02 8.56 -19.23
CA PHE A 172 27.45 7.19 -18.94
C PHE A 172 26.61 6.49 -17.86
N ALA A 173 25.57 7.12 -17.34
CA ALA A 173 24.69 6.48 -16.37
C ALA A 173 23.94 5.33 -17.05
N ALA A 174 23.89 4.19 -16.36
CA ALA A 174 23.02 3.10 -16.79
C ALA A 174 21.57 3.58 -16.74
N SER A 175 20.80 3.34 -17.79
CA SER A 175 19.38 3.65 -17.86
C SER A 175 18.55 2.38 -18.07
N GLN A 176 17.24 2.49 -17.87
CA GLN A 176 16.35 1.36 -18.12
C GLN A 176 16.37 1.00 -19.61
N PRO A 177 16.66 -0.26 -19.99
CA PRO A 177 16.63 -0.67 -21.39
C PRO A 177 15.23 -0.50 -21.98
N ALA A 178 15.13 -0.01 -23.22
CA ALA A 178 13.84 0.12 -23.93
C ALA A 178 13.08 -1.23 -24.04
N ALA A 179 13.82 -2.35 -24.10
CA ALA A 179 13.22 -3.67 -24.06
C ALA A 179 12.50 -3.96 -22.74
N ALA A 180 13.00 -3.47 -21.60
CA ALA A 180 12.36 -3.65 -20.31
C ALA A 180 11.03 -2.90 -20.23
N GLU A 181 10.97 -1.69 -20.78
CA GLU A 181 9.73 -0.90 -20.87
C GLU A 181 8.65 -1.63 -21.69
N LYS A 182 9.01 -2.14 -22.87
CA LYS A 182 8.09 -2.95 -23.70
C LYS A 182 7.58 -4.19 -22.96
N VAL A 183 8.46 -4.90 -22.26
CA VAL A 183 8.07 -6.09 -21.47
C VAL A 183 7.12 -5.73 -20.34
N MET A 184 7.34 -4.60 -19.64
CA MET A 184 6.42 -4.15 -18.58
C MET A 184 5.06 -3.75 -19.14
N GLY A 185 5.02 -3.07 -20.30
CA GLY A 185 3.77 -2.74 -20.98
C GLY A 185 2.96 -3.97 -21.35
N VAL A 186 3.58 -4.96 -22.01
CA VAL A 186 2.92 -6.23 -22.36
C VAL A 186 2.43 -6.99 -21.12
N LEU A 187 3.22 -6.98 -20.03
CA LEU A 187 2.83 -7.61 -18.77
C LEU A 187 1.55 -6.98 -18.20
N ASP A 188 1.47 -5.66 -18.20
CA ASP A 188 0.30 -4.94 -17.69
C ASP A 188 -0.91 -5.09 -18.61
N GLU A 189 -0.74 -5.06 -19.94
CA GLU A 189 -1.82 -5.29 -20.91
C GLU A 189 -2.47 -6.68 -20.73
N ILE A 190 -1.65 -7.72 -20.59
CA ILE A 190 -2.15 -9.08 -20.38
C ILE A 190 -2.90 -9.18 -19.05
N ASN A 191 -2.36 -8.57 -17.99
CA ASN A 191 -3.02 -8.56 -16.68
C ASN A 191 -4.31 -7.72 -16.68
N ALA A 192 -4.40 -6.66 -17.48
CA ALA A 192 -5.61 -5.87 -17.63
C ALA A 192 -6.70 -6.67 -18.36
N ARG A 193 -6.32 -7.42 -19.40
CA ARG A 193 -7.25 -8.19 -20.23
C ARG A 193 -7.75 -9.49 -19.57
N TRP A 194 -6.84 -10.23 -18.93
CA TRP A 194 -7.13 -11.59 -18.42
C TRP A 194 -7.29 -11.64 -16.91
N GLY A 195 -7.18 -10.49 -16.25
CA GLY A 195 -7.32 -10.36 -14.82
C GLY A 195 -5.98 -10.30 -14.10
N ARG A 196 -6.03 -9.70 -12.92
CA ARG A 196 -4.84 -9.42 -12.12
C ARG A 196 -4.13 -10.69 -11.70
N GLY A 197 -2.82 -10.74 -11.91
CA GLY A 197 -1.95 -11.84 -11.49
C GLY A 197 -1.90 -13.00 -12.50
N THR A 198 -2.47 -12.83 -13.69
CA THR A 198 -2.31 -13.73 -14.84
C THR A 198 -0.84 -13.90 -15.17
N LEU A 199 -0.14 -12.79 -15.42
CA LEU A 199 1.31 -12.74 -15.49
C LEU A 199 1.88 -12.19 -14.18
N ARG A 200 2.87 -12.89 -13.68
CA ARG A 200 3.56 -12.58 -12.43
C ARG A 200 5.01 -13.02 -12.51
N THR A 201 5.85 -12.40 -11.69
CA THR A 201 7.23 -12.87 -11.57
C THR A 201 7.25 -14.27 -10.95
N GLY A 202 8.25 -15.10 -11.29
CA GLY A 202 8.34 -16.47 -10.79
C GLY A 202 8.43 -16.59 -9.26
N SER A 203 8.81 -15.51 -8.57
CA SER A 203 8.84 -15.42 -7.11
C SER A 203 7.48 -15.14 -6.47
N VAL A 204 6.43 -14.92 -7.26
CA VAL A 204 5.07 -14.65 -6.76
C VAL A 204 4.24 -15.93 -6.84
N PRO A 205 3.87 -16.53 -5.71
CA PRO A 205 3.06 -17.75 -5.69
C PRO A 205 1.62 -17.45 -6.12
N THR A 206 0.97 -18.45 -6.71
CA THR A 206 -0.45 -18.36 -7.12
C THR A 206 -1.39 -18.34 -5.93
N ASN A 207 -1.16 -19.22 -4.95
CA ASN A 207 -1.99 -19.38 -3.77
C ASN A 207 -1.12 -19.49 -2.51
N PRO A 208 -0.64 -18.36 -1.96
CA PRO A 208 0.21 -18.37 -0.79
C PRO A 208 -0.56 -18.67 0.50
N GLU A 209 -0.04 -19.58 1.33
CA GLU A 209 -0.58 -19.86 2.67
C GLU A 209 -0.54 -18.63 3.60
N TRP A 210 0.44 -17.75 3.40
CA TRP A 210 0.61 -16.53 4.18
C TRP A 210 -0.39 -15.42 3.83
N ALA A 211 -1.28 -15.65 2.86
CA ALA A 211 -2.29 -14.69 2.45
C ALA A 211 -3.09 -14.14 3.64
N MET A 212 -3.54 -12.90 3.52
CA MET A 212 -4.37 -12.24 4.53
C MET A 212 -5.64 -13.05 4.79
N ARG A 213 -5.91 -13.37 6.06
CA ARG A 213 -7.16 -14.02 6.50
C ARG A 213 -8.37 -13.13 6.21
N ARG A 214 -9.42 -13.74 5.67
CA ARG A 214 -10.66 -13.08 5.24
C ARG A 214 -11.91 -13.71 5.85
N ASP A 215 -11.75 -14.47 6.92
CA ASP A 215 -12.79 -15.31 7.53
C ASP A 215 -13.98 -14.51 8.07
N MET A 216 -13.78 -13.22 8.36
CA MET A 216 -14.81 -12.29 8.86
C MET A 216 -15.38 -11.39 7.75
N MET A 217 -15.13 -11.68 6.48
CA MET A 217 -15.75 -10.91 5.39
C MET A 217 -17.24 -11.25 5.30
N SER A 218 -18.08 -10.23 5.17
CA SER A 218 -19.45 -10.40 4.74
C SER A 218 -19.51 -11.03 3.35
N GLN A 219 -20.58 -11.77 3.08
CA GLN A 219 -20.81 -12.35 1.76
C GLN A 219 -20.86 -11.26 0.69
N SER A 220 -20.28 -11.56 -0.46
CA SER A 220 -20.12 -10.65 -1.59
C SER A 220 -21.28 -10.80 -2.57
N TYR A 221 -22.51 -10.58 -2.09
CA TYR A 221 -23.75 -10.80 -2.83
C TYR A 221 -23.79 -10.13 -4.21
N THR A 222 -23.12 -8.99 -4.38
CA THR A 222 -23.14 -8.22 -5.64
C THR A 222 -22.07 -8.64 -6.65
N THR A 223 -21.08 -9.44 -6.24
CA THR A 223 -19.90 -9.75 -7.09
C THR A 223 -19.60 -11.24 -7.21
N ARG A 224 -20.26 -12.09 -6.41
CA ARG A 224 -20.10 -13.54 -6.42
C ARG A 224 -21.45 -14.24 -6.48
N LEU A 225 -21.74 -14.83 -7.64
CA LEU A 225 -22.99 -15.55 -7.89
C LEU A 225 -23.18 -16.73 -6.93
N ASP A 226 -22.10 -17.41 -6.57
CA ASP A 226 -22.12 -18.54 -5.64
C ASP A 226 -22.34 -18.14 -4.17
N GLN A 227 -22.32 -16.84 -3.87
CA GLN A 227 -22.63 -16.29 -2.55
C GLN A 227 -24.03 -15.68 -2.49
N LEU A 228 -24.80 -15.72 -3.58
CA LEU A 228 -26.20 -15.30 -3.59
C LEU A 228 -27.05 -16.21 -2.70
N TRP A 229 -28.10 -15.64 -2.13
CA TRP A 229 -29.11 -16.42 -1.43
C TRP A 229 -29.80 -17.37 -2.41
N THR A 230 -29.82 -18.65 -2.08
CA THR A 230 -30.52 -19.68 -2.82
C THR A 230 -31.87 -19.94 -2.17
N VAL A 231 -32.94 -19.74 -2.92
CA VAL A 231 -34.30 -20.15 -2.53
C VAL A 231 -34.58 -21.45 -3.25
N ARG A 232 -34.95 -22.50 -2.50
CA ARG A 232 -35.44 -23.77 -3.08
C ARG A 232 -36.96 -23.70 -3.11
N SER A 233 -37.59 -23.91 -4.26
CA SER A 233 -39.03 -24.17 -4.32
C SER A 233 -39.26 -25.68 -4.20
N GLU A 234 -40.29 -26.07 -3.47
CA GLU A 234 -40.82 -27.44 -3.45
C GLU A 234 -41.52 -27.78 -4.77
#